data_AF-X1FRV5-F1
#
_entry.id   AF-X1FRV5-F1
#
_cell.length_a   1.000
_cell.length_b   1.000
_cell.length_c   1.000
_cell.angle_alpha   90.00
_cell.angle_beta   90.00
_cell.angle_gamma   90.00
#
_symmetry.space_group_name_H-M   'P 1'
#
loop_
_entity.id
_entity.type
_entity.pdbx_description
1 polymer ?
#
loop_
_entity_poly.entity_id
_entity_poly.type
_entity_poly.pdbx_seq_one_letter_code
_entity_poly.pdbx_strand_id
1 'polypeptide(L)' 'MDLVGAGVEEIVIISQGSSARQTEVTFQKPVDCVIVGIVDMVEEYDKIVFKK' A
#
# COMPACT_ATOMS: atom_id res chain seq x y z
N MET A 1 -6.67 -2.47 -5.88
CA MET A 1 -6.33 -1.55 -6.97
C MET A 1 -4.96 -0.96 -6.72
N ASP A 2 -4.13 -0.91 -7.74
CA ASP A 2 -2.83 -0.24 -7.65
C ASP A 2 -2.97 1.22 -8.12
N LEU A 3 -2.53 2.16 -7.28
CA LEU A 3 -2.50 3.59 -7.57
C LEU A 3 -1.06 4.13 -7.66
N VAL A 4 -0.07 3.33 -7.28
CA VAL A 4 1.32 3.75 -7.09
C VAL A 4 2.27 3.13 -8.12
N GLY A 5 1.82 2.13 -8.88
CA GLY A 5 2.60 1.48 -9.93
C GLY A 5 3.54 0.42 -9.36
N ALA A 6 3.04 -0.42 -8.46
CA ALA A 6 3.79 -1.50 -7.85
C ALA A 6 4.18 -2.57 -8.89
N GLY A 7 5.46 -2.93 -8.89
CA GLY A 7 6.02 -4.05 -9.65
C GLY A 7 5.70 -5.40 -9.03
N VAL A 8 5.89 -6.46 -9.81
CA VAL A 8 5.88 -7.83 -9.30
C VAL A 8 7.05 -8.01 -8.33
N GLU A 9 6.84 -8.78 -7.25
CA GLU A 9 7.80 -8.99 -6.15
C GLU A 9 8.09 -7.76 -5.25
N GLU A 10 7.38 -6.64 -5.41
CA GLU A 10 7.54 -5.51 -4.48
C GLU A 10 6.73 -5.71 -3.19
N ILE A 11 7.35 -5.40 -2.05
CA ILE A 11 6.63 -5.27 -0.78
C ILE A 11 5.88 -3.95 -0.77
N VAL A 12 4.60 -3.99 -0.45
CA VAL A 12 3.71 -2.82 -0.47
C VAL A 12 2.89 -2.70 0.80
N ILE A 13 2.43 -1.49 1.08
CA ILE A 13 1.43 -1.21 2.11
C ILE A 13 0.06 -1.13 1.43
N ILE A 14 -0.93 -1.80 2.01
CA ILE A 14 -2.31 -1.75 1.55
C ILE A 14 -3.23 -1.08 2.57
N SER A 15 -4.30 -0.46 2.07
CA SER A 15 -5.43 0.00 2.87
C SER A 15 -6.68 -0.74 2.42
N GLN A 16 -7.46 -1.25 3.38
CA GLN A 16 -8.65 -2.07 3.13
C GLN A 16 -9.93 -1.46 3.72
N GLY A 17 -11.08 -1.92 3.23
CA GLY A 17 -12.40 -1.50 3.69
C GLY A 17 -12.80 -0.11 3.19
N SER A 18 -13.50 0.65 4.03
CA SER A 18 -13.95 2.00 3.68
C SER A 18 -12.79 2.97 3.42
N SER A 19 -11.65 2.77 4.10
CA SER A 19 -10.42 3.54 3.92
C SER A 19 -9.86 3.45 2.51
N ALA A 20 -10.11 2.33 1.81
CA ALA A 20 -9.66 2.14 0.42
C ALA A 20 -10.28 3.14 -0.58
N ARG A 21 -11.37 3.83 -0.19
CA ARG A 21 -12.07 4.83 -1.01
C ARG A 21 -11.72 6.28 -0.65
N GLN A 22 -10.77 6.50 0.28
CA GLN A 22 -10.35 7.82 0.73
C GLN A 22 -9.27 8.41 -0.17
N THR A 23 -9.44 8.30 -1.49
CA THR A 23 -8.58 8.91 -2.50
C THR A 23 -9.45 9.52 -3.61
N GLU A 24 -8.94 10.53 -4.31
CA GLU A 24 -9.65 11.12 -5.46
C GLU A 24 -10.01 10.07 -6.53
N VAL A 25 -9.12 9.09 -6.72
CA VAL A 25 -9.28 8.06 -7.76
C VAL A 25 -10.30 7.00 -7.34
N THR A 26 -10.43 6.67 -6.05
CA THR A 26 -11.27 5.55 -5.57
C THR A 26 -12.54 5.96 -4.85
N PHE A 27 -12.78 7.27 -4.69
CA PHE A 27 -14.01 7.77 -4.07
C PHE A 27 -15.28 7.28 -4.78
N GLN A 28 -16.25 6.80 -3.99
CA GLN A 28 -17.51 6.18 -4.44
C GLN A 28 -17.37 4.98 -5.40
N LYS A 29 -16.16 4.46 -5.62
CA LYS A 29 -15.96 3.25 -6.43
C LYS A 29 -16.15 2.00 -5.58
N PRO A 30 -16.62 0.88 -6.15
CA PRO A 30 -16.76 -0.39 -5.43
C PRO A 30 -15.39 -1.07 -5.27
N VAL A 31 -14.49 -0.42 -4.52
CA VAL A 31 -13.14 -0.91 -4.19
C VAL A 31 -13.03 -1.02 -2.68
N ASP A 32 -12.42 -2.12 -2.24
CA ASP A 32 -12.24 -2.51 -0.85
C ASP A 32 -10.78 -2.73 -0.45
N CYS A 33 -9.85 -2.61 -1.40
CA CYS A 33 -8.41 -2.72 -1.16
C CYS A 33 -7.62 -1.87 -2.18
N VAL A 34 -6.72 -1.02 -1.70
CA VAL A 34 -5.80 -0.20 -2.50
C VAL A 34 -4.37 -0.33 -2.01
N ILE A 35 -3.42 -0.33 -2.94
CA ILE A 35 -2.00 -0.13 -2.61
C ILE A 35 -1.80 1.36 -2.34
N VAL A 36 -1.21 1.69 -1.19
CA VAL A 36 -0.97 3.09 -0.75
C VAL A 36 0.51 3.48 -0.75
N GLY A 37 1.42 2.51 -0.89
CA GLY A 37 2.85 2.79 -0.98
C GLY A 37 3.67 1.52 -1.23
N ILE A 38 4.87 1.71 -1.79
CA ILE A 38 5.90 0.68 -1.95
C ILE A 38 6.87 0.81 -0.78
N VAL A 39 7.27 -0.30 -0.18
CA VAL A 39 8.12 -0.32 1.01
C VAL A 39 9.59 -0.29 0.60
N ASP A 40 10.33 0.70 1.09
CA ASP A 40 11.79 0.76 0.94
C ASP A 40 12.53 0.07 2.10
N MET A 41 12.00 0.21 3.33
CA MET A 41 12.60 -0.34 4.54
C MET A 41 11.53 -0.60 5.60
N VAL A 42 11.69 -1.69 6.36
CA VAL A 42 10.94 -1.96 7.59
C VAL A 42 11.93 -2.11 8.74
N GLU A 43 11.67 -1.38 9.80
CA GLU A 43 12.43 -1.41 11.04
C GLU A 43 11.56 -1.90 12.19
N GLU A 44 12.10 -2.81 12.99
CA GLU A 44 11.44 -3.38 14.15
C GLU A 44 12.44 -3.44 15.32
N TYR A 45 12.14 -2.78 16.45
CA TYR A 45 13.01 -2.73 17.63
C TYR A 45 14.47 -2.34 17.33
N ASP A 46 14.68 -1.22 16.65
CA ASP A 46 16.00 -0.71 16.21
C ASP A 46 16.76 -1.69 15.27
N LYS A 47 16.07 -2.64 14.65
CA LYS A 47 16.64 -3.59 13.68
C LYS A 47 15.96 -3.47 12.34
N ILE A 48 16.76 -3.40 11.28
CA ILE A 48 16.26 -3.45 9.91
C ILE A 48 15.86 -4.89 9.60
N VAL A 49 14.56 -5.13 9.43
CA VAL A 49 14.00 -6.47 9.10
C VAL A 49 13.72 -6.62 7.60
N PHE A 50 13.60 -5.50 6.89
CA PHE A 50 13.54 -5.48 5.44
C PHE A 50 14.19 -4.20 4.91
N LYS A 51 14.92 -4.33 3.80
CA LYS A 51 15.41 -3.21 3.00
C LYS A 51 15.47 -3.67 1.55
N LYS A 52 14.87 -2.86 0.67
CA LYS A 52 14.85 -3.10 -0.77
C LYS A 52 16.27 -3.02 -1.37
#